data_AF-A0A832FM83-F1
#
_entry.id   AF-A0A832FM83-F1
#
_cell.length_a   1.000
_cell.length_b   1.000
_cell.length_c   1.000
_cell.angle_alpha   90.00
_cell.angle_beta   90.00
_cell.angle_gamma   90.00
#
_symmetry.space_group_name_H-M   'P 1'
#
loop_
_entity.id
_entity.type
_entity.pdbx_description
1 polymer ?
#
loop_
_entity_poly.entity_id
_entity_poly.type
_entity_poly.pdbx_seq_one_letter_code
_entity_poly.pdbx_strand_id
1 'polypeptide(L)'
;IYGSLFSGKEKPDLYFYPFTLAAILNVILNYLMIPILGIPGAAIATVLSHMSSWFVLAYIGLREFELRPRLSYIAKPLLCAILMFLVARNFNSMLLIIPVSILIYSVALLAVRGITREDIDFIRKIGGI
;
A
#
# COMPACT_ATOMS: atom_id res chain seq x y z
N ILE A 1 6.69 5.75 4.20
CA ILE A 1 7.72 4.81 3.71
C ILE A 1 8.72 5.50 2.78
N TYR A 2 8.34 5.97 1.60
CA TYR A 2 9.30 6.64 0.69
C TYR A 2 9.88 7.96 1.22
N GLY A 3 9.08 8.79 1.90
CA GLY A 3 9.59 10.05 2.49
C GLY A 3 10.72 9.82 3.50
N SER A 4 10.54 8.87 4.42
CA SER A 4 11.58 8.49 5.39
C SER A 4 12.77 7.80 4.73
N LEU A 5 12.53 6.98 3.70
CA LEU A 5 13.59 6.29 2.96
C LEU A 5 14.51 7.26 2.22
N PHE A 6 13.95 8.23 1.50
CA PHE A 6 14.72 9.19 0.71
C PHE A 6 15.34 10.29 1.57
N SER A 7 14.68 10.70 2.66
CA SER A 7 15.28 11.60 3.66
C SER A 7 16.49 10.95 4.34
N GLY A 8 16.41 9.66 4.71
CA GLY A 8 17.56 8.92 5.24
C GLY A 8 18.70 8.69 4.24
N LYS A 9 18.48 8.98 2.95
CA LYS A 9 19.48 8.94 1.87
C LYS A 9 19.92 10.35 1.44
N GLU A 10 19.59 11.38 2.21
CA GLU A 10 19.91 12.79 1.93
C GLU A 10 19.37 13.30 0.59
N LYS A 11 18.31 12.68 0.05
CA LYS A 11 17.65 13.07 -1.20
C LYS A 11 16.14 13.31 -1.01
N PRO A 12 15.70 14.19 -0.08
CA PRO A 12 14.28 14.42 0.17
C PRO A 12 13.52 14.97 -1.04
N ASP A 13 14.22 15.67 -1.95
CA ASP A 13 13.63 16.24 -3.16
C ASP A 13 13.02 15.19 -4.08
N LEU A 14 13.59 13.98 -4.10
CA LEU A 14 13.06 12.83 -4.86
C LEU A 14 11.67 12.39 -4.36
N TYR A 15 11.33 12.69 -3.10
CA TYR A 15 9.98 12.49 -2.57
C TYR A 15 9.07 13.70 -2.85
N PHE A 16 9.61 14.90 -2.68
CA PHE A 16 8.84 16.15 -2.75
C PHE A 16 8.22 16.41 -4.14
N TYR A 17 9.00 16.26 -5.21
CA TYR A 17 8.50 16.56 -6.56
C TYR A 17 7.36 15.62 -7.00
N PRO A 18 7.49 14.27 -6.91
CA PRO A 18 6.39 13.38 -7.29
C PRO A 18 5.13 13.57 -6.46
N PHE A 19 5.28 13.89 -5.16
CA PHE A 19 4.14 14.15 -4.28
C PHE A 19 3.41 15.45 -4.66
N THR A 20 4.16 16.50 -4.97
CA THR A 20 3.59 17.78 -5.43
C THR A 20 2.87 17.63 -6.76
N LEU A 21 3.45 16.88 -7.71
CA LEU A 21 2.80 16.56 -8.99
C LEU A 21 1.51 15.76 -8.78
N ALA A 22 1.49 14.82 -7.84
CA ALA A 22 0.26 14.11 -7.48
C ALA A 22 -0.80 15.03 -6.88
N ALA A 23 -0.43 16.00 -6.05
CA ALA A 23 -1.38 16.98 -5.52
C ALA A 23 -1.99 17.84 -6.64
N ILE A 24 -1.18 18.29 -7.60
CA ILE A 24 -1.68 19.03 -8.78
C ILE A 24 -2.60 18.13 -9.62
N LEU A 25 -2.19 16.88 -9.88
CA LEU A 25 -3.00 15.91 -10.61
C LEU A 25 -4.33 15.64 -9.88
N ASN A 26 -4.33 15.60 -8.55
CA ASN A 26 -5.54 15.43 -7.75
C ASN A 26 -6.55 16.54 -7.99
N VAL A 27 -6.10 17.81 -7.99
CA VAL A 27 -6.98 18.96 -8.25
C VAL A 27 -7.55 18.90 -9.67
N ILE A 28 -6.71 18.57 -10.67
CA ILE A 28 -7.14 18.44 -12.06
C ILE A 28 -8.18 17.32 -12.20
N LEU A 29 -7.90 16.13 -11.65
CA LEU A 29 -8.81 14.99 -11.71
C LEU A 29 -10.12 15.27 -10.96
N ASN A 30 -10.07 15.92 -9.80
CA ASN A 30 -11.28 16.32 -9.08
C ASN A 30 -12.14 17.25 -9.94
N TYR A 31 -11.54 18.26 -10.55
CA TYR A 31 -12.25 19.20 -11.43
C TYR A 31 -12.93 18.48 -12.61
N LEU A 32 -12.30 17.45 -13.18
CA LEU A 32 -12.84 16.68 -14.30
C LEU A 32 -13.87 15.63 -13.87
N MET A 33 -13.65 14.95 -12.75
CA MET A 33 -14.42 13.76 -12.36
C MET A 33 -15.64 14.09 -11.48
N ILE A 34 -15.58 15.13 -10.64
CA ILE A 34 -16.71 15.51 -9.79
C ILE A 34 -17.95 15.89 -10.59
N PRO A 35 -17.87 16.67 -11.69
CA PRO A 35 -19.05 16.99 -12.49
C PRO A 35 -19.72 15.78 -13.14
N ILE A 36 -18.94 14.72 -13.42
CA ILE A 36 -19.43 13.52 -14.12
C ILE A 36 -19.92 12.45 -13.14
N LEU A 37 -19.21 12.26 -12.03
CA LEU A 37 -19.38 11.13 -11.10
C LEU A 37 -19.76 11.56 -9.68
N GLY A 38 -19.83 12.86 -9.39
CA GLY A 38 -20.10 13.39 -8.05
C GLY A 38 -19.01 13.03 -7.03
N ILE A 39 -19.42 12.72 -5.80
CA ILE A 39 -18.53 12.35 -4.70
C ILE A 39 -17.67 11.10 -5.03
N PRO A 40 -18.20 10.03 -5.66
CA PRO A 40 -17.38 8.93 -6.16
C PRO A 40 -16.23 9.38 -7.08
N GLY A 41 -16.45 10.40 -7.90
CA GLY A 41 -15.42 11.00 -8.75
C GLY A 41 -14.23 11.54 -7.95
N ALA A 42 -14.51 12.21 -6.83
CA ALA A 42 -13.47 12.72 -5.95
C ALA A 42 -12.64 11.61 -5.27
N ALA A 43 -13.31 10.53 -4.87
CA ALA A 43 -12.64 9.36 -4.31
C ALA A 43 -11.69 8.72 -5.34
N ILE A 44 -12.16 8.53 -6.58
CA ILE A 44 -11.34 7.97 -7.65
C ILE A 44 -10.17 8.90 -7.99
N ALA A 45 -10.41 10.21 -8.09
CA ALA A 45 -9.36 11.20 -8.32
C ALA A 45 -8.24 11.10 -7.28
N THR A 46 -8.60 10.92 -6.01
CA THR A 46 -7.65 10.76 -4.89
C THR A 46 -6.81 9.50 -5.00
N VAL A 47 -7.45 8.37 -5.29
CA VAL A 47 -6.74 7.10 -5.48
C VAL A 47 -5.78 7.20 -6.66
N LEU A 48 -6.23 7.72 -7.81
CA LEU A 48 -5.42 7.84 -9.01
C LEU A 48 -4.22 8.78 -8.82
N SER A 49 -4.42 9.93 -8.18
CA SER A 49 -3.34 10.86 -7.90
C SER A 49 -2.28 10.27 -6.96
N HIS A 50 -2.69 9.56 -5.91
CA HIS A 50 -1.72 8.93 -5.02
C HIS A 50 -1.00 7.76 -5.69
N MET A 51 -1.72 6.95 -6.48
CA MET A 51 -1.10 5.88 -7.26
C MET A 51 -0.04 6.41 -8.21
N SER A 52 -0.25 7.57 -8.85
CA SER A 52 0.77 8.16 -9.73
C SER A 52 2.05 8.50 -8.97
N SER A 53 1.97 9.12 -7.78
CA SER A 53 3.16 9.37 -6.95
C SER A 53 3.85 8.07 -6.55
N TRP A 54 3.10 7.04 -6.17
CA TRP A 54 3.67 5.75 -5.78
C TRP A 54 4.41 5.06 -6.92
N PHE A 55 3.88 5.10 -8.14
CA PHE A 55 4.57 4.53 -9.30
C PHE A 55 5.86 5.29 -9.63
N VAL A 56 5.83 6.62 -9.59
CA VAL A 56 7.03 7.44 -9.82
C VAL A 56 8.08 7.18 -8.75
N LEU A 57 7.70 7.15 -7.47
CA LEU A 57 8.61 6.88 -6.36
C LEU A 57 9.16 5.45 -6.40
N ALA A 58 8.34 4.46 -6.78
CA ALA A 58 8.79 3.09 -6.97
C ALA A 58 9.81 2.98 -8.12
N TYR A 59 9.57 3.67 -9.23
CA TYR A 59 10.51 3.75 -10.36
C TYR A 59 11.83 4.40 -9.97
N ILE A 60 11.79 5.53 -9.25
CA ILE A 60 12.98 6.17 -8.69
C ILE A 60 13.70 5.22 -7.73
N GLY A 61 12.95 4.54 -6.86
CA GLY A 61 13.46 3.52 -5.93
C GLY A 61 14.23 2.39 -6.62
N LEU A 62 13.67 1.86 -7.71
CA LEU A 62 14.28 0.82 -8.52
C LEU A 62 15.59 1.30 -9.19
N ARG A 63 15.61 2.55 -9.67
CA ARG A 63 16.72 3.10 -10.47
C ARG A 63 17.86 3.66 -9.61
N GLU A 64 17.55 4.47 -8.61
CA GLU A 64 18.52 5.24 -7.81
C GLU A 64 19.01 4.49 -6.57
N PHE A 65 18.20 3.55 -6.06
CA PHE A 65 18.47 2.86 -4.79
C PHE A 65 18.51 1.34 -4.93
N GLU A 66 18.48 0.83 -6.17
CA GLU A 66 18.50 -0.60 -6.52
C GLU A 66 17.47 -1.43 -5.72
N LEU A 67 16.35 -0.82 -5.35
CA LEU A 67 15.30 -1.49 -4.61
C LEU A 67 14.66 -2.52 -5.53
N ARG A 68 14.99 -3.80 -5.35
CA ARG A 68 14.39 -4.90 -6.10
C ARG A 68 13.32 -5.57 -5.23
N PRO A 69 12.05 -5.11 -5.25
CA PRO A 69 11.00 -5.76 -4.50
C PRO A 69 10.82 -7.18 -5.03
N ARG A 70 10.88 -8.17 -4.14
CA ARG A 70 10.54 -9.54 -4.52
C ARG A 70 9.04 -9.60 -4.77
N LEU A 71 8.63 -10.15 -5.91
CA LEU A 71 7.22 -10.28 -6.27
C LEU A 71 6.41 -11.01 -5.19
N SER A 72 7.03 -11.93 -4.45
CA SER A 72 6.42 -12.63 -3.33
C SER A 72 5.93 -11.70 -2.21
N TYR A 73 6.57 -10.56 -1.99
CA TYR A 73 6.15 -9.58 -0.97
C TYR A 73 4.85 -8.85 -1.35
N ILE A 74 4.48 -8.84 -2.62
CA ILE A 74 3.23 -8.25 -3.10
C ILE A 74 2.19 -9.36 -3.33
N ALA A 75 2.58 -10.43 -4.02
CA ALA A 75 1.68 -11.50 -4.41
C ALA A 75 1.12 -12.27 -3.20
N LYS A 76 1.93 -12.58 -2.18
CA LYS A 76 1.45 -13.34 -1.01
C LYS A 76 0.40 -12.56 -0.21
N PRO A 77 0.63 -11.30 0.19
CA PRO A 77 -0.42 -10.52 0.87
C PRO A 77 -1.67 -10.32 0.01
N LEU A 78 -1.51 -10.14 -1.31
CA LEU A 78 -2.64 -10.00 -2.23
C LEU A 78 -3.51 -11.27 -2.27
N LEU A 79 -2.88 -12.45 -2.35
CA LEU A 79 -3.60 -13.73 -2.28
C LEU A 79 -4.33 -13.91 -0.94
N CYS A 80 -3.71 -13.50 0.17
CA CYS A 80 -4.35 -13.52 1.48
C CYS A 80 -5.55 -12.56 1.56
N ALA A 81 -5.44 -11.39 0.95
CA ALA A 81 -6.55 -10.42 0.88
C ALA A 81 -7.71 -10.94 0.02
N ILE A 82 -7.42 -11.62 -1.10
CA ILE A 82 -8.44 -12.27 -1.93
C ILE A 82 -9.15 -13.38 -1.13
N LEU A 83 -8.39 -14.23 -0.43
CA LEU A 83 -8.96 -15.28 0.41
C LEU A 83 -9.85 -14.71 1.53
N MET A 84 -9.36 -13.67 2.22
CA MET A 84 -10.12 -12.93 3.22
C MET A 84 -11.44 -12.41 2.65
N PHE A 85 -11.41 -11.76 1.48
CA PHE A 85 -12.61 -11.26 0.81
C PHE A 85 -13.61 -12.37 0.46
N LEU A 86 -13.13 -13.49 -0.09
CA LEU A 86 -13.96 -14.63 -0.47
C LEU A 86 -14.68 -15.27 0.74
N VAL A 87 -14.07 -15.21 1.92
CA VAL A 87 -14.72 -15.70 3.14
C VAL A 87 -15.63 -14.64 3.75
N ALA A 88 -15.17 -13.39 3.84
CA ALA A 88 -15.91 -12.27 4.45
C ALA A 88 -17.28 -12.03 3.80
N ARG A 89 -17.39 -12.20 2.47
CA ARG A 89 -18.65 -12.02 1.73
C ARG A 89 -19.77 -12.99 2.11
N ASN A 90 -19.50 -14.05 2.86
CA ASN A 90 -20.51 -15.01 3.33
C ASN A 90 -21.19 -14.56 4.63
N PHE A 91 -20.70 -13.49 5.26
CA PHE A 91 -21.25 -12.96 6.51
C PHE A 91 -22.01 -11.66 6.21
N ASN A 92 -23.20 -11.52 6.80
CA ASN A 92 -24.01 -10.29 6.68
C ASN A 92 -23.84 -9.33 7.87
N SER A 93 -23.36 -9.82 9.01
CA SER A 93 -23.16 -9.01 10.21
C SER A 93 -21.78 -8.37 10.20
N MET A 94 -21.72 -7.02 10.20
CA MET A 94 -20.46 -6.27 10.32
C MET A 94 -19.66 -6.69 11.56
N LEU A 95 -20.34 -7.02 12.66
CA LEU A 95 -19.73 -7.46 13.91
C LEU A 95 -18.95 -8.77 13.75
N LEU A 96 -19.36 -9.64 12.81
CA LEU A 96 -18.68 -10.90 12.50
C LEU A 96 -17.63 -10.72 11.39
N ILE A 97 -17.92 -9.89 10.38
CA ILE A 97 -17.03 -9.68 9.22
C ILE A 97 -15.64 -9.21 9.68
N ILE A 98 -15.57 -8.23 10.59
CA ILE A 98 -14.30 -7.62 11.02
C ILE A 98 -13.36 -8.64 11.70
N PRO A 99 -13.75 -9.29 12.83
CA PRO A 99 -12.85 -10.22 13.51
C PRO A 99 -12.52 -11.45 12.66
N VAL A 100 -13.47 -11.96 11.86
CA VAL A 100 -13.24 -13.10 10.97
C VAL A 100 -12.24 -12.73 9.86
N SER A 101 -12.36 -11.54 9.28
CA SER A 101 -11.44 -11.06 8.24
C SER A 101 -10.02 -10.92 8.77
N ILE A 102 -9.86 -10.34 9.96
CA ILE A 102 -8.56 -10.22 10.64
C ILE A 102 -7.95 -11.62 10.86
N LEU A 103 -8.73 -12.53 11.46
CA LEU A 103 -8.26 -13.88 11.76
C LEU A 103 -7.82 -14.62 10.49
N ILE A 104 -8.65 -14.60 9.45
CA ILE A 104 -8.36 -15.30 8.18
C ILE A 104 -7.15 -14.71 7.49
N TYR A 105 -7.06 -13.39 7.40
CA TYR A 105 -5.92 -12.74 6.77
C TYR A 105 -4.61 -13.07 7.51
N SER A 106 -4.60 -12.98 8.85
CA SER A 106 -3.44 -13.29 9.67
C SER A 106 -3.02 -14.75 9.54
N VAL A 107 -3.97 -15.70 9.64
CA VAL A 107 -3.68 -17.14 9.50
C VAL A 107 -3.17 -17.45 8.09
N ALA A 108 -3.80 -16.92 7.05
CA ALA A 108 -3.38 -17.12 5.66
C ALA A 108 -1.97 -16.57 5.43
N LEU A 109 -1.67 -15.36 5.94
CA LEU A 109 -0.36 -14.72 5.79
C LEU A 109 0.75 -15.54 6.47
N LEU A 110 0.48 -16.11 7.65
CA LEU A 110 1.40 -17.02 8.34
C LEU A 110 1.58 -18.33 7.56
N ALA A 111 0.48 -18.91 7.05
CA ALA A 111 0.51 -20.16 6.29
C ALA A 111 1.34 -20.07 5.01
N VAL A 112 1.23 -18.97 4.26
CA VAL A 112 2.03 -18.74 3.04
C VAL A 112 3.47 -18.30 3.33
N ARG A 113 3.88 -18.26 4.61
CA ARG A 113 5.15 -17.68 5.06
C ARG A 113 5.35 -16.29 4.45
N GLY A 114 4.30 -15.48 4.53
CA GLY A 114 4.31 -14.08 4.09
C GLY A 114 5.23 -13.22 4.96
N ILE A 115 5.38 -13.62 6.23
CA ILE A 115 6.36 -13.09 7.18
C ILE A 115 7.57 -14.04 7.15
N THR A 116 8.74 -13.52 6.79
CA THR A 116 9.97 -14.32 6.76
C THR A 116 10.60 -14.40 8.16
N ARG A 117 11.55 -15.32 8.34
CA ARG A 117 12.32 -15.38 9.59
C ARG A 117 13.14 -14.10 9.79
N GLU A 118 13.64 -13.50 8.71
CA GLU A 118 14.36 -12.22 8.77
C GLU A 118 13.47 -11.10 9.32
N ASP A 119 12.18 -11.06 8.95
CA ASP A 119 11.22 -10.07 9.46
C ASP A 119 11.03 -10.21 10.98
N ILE A 120 10.93 -11.43 11.49
CA ILE A 120 10.77 -11.71 12.93
C ILE A 120 12.04 -11.31 13.69
N ASP A 121 13.22 -11.64 13.15
CA ASP A 121 14.50 -11.31 13.78
C ASP A 121 14.75 -9.79 13.76
N PHE A 122 14.28 -9.08 12.73
CA PHE A 122 14.32 -7.61 12.68
C PHE A 122 13.41 -6.98 13.75
N ILE A 123 12.20 -7.50 13.93
CA ILE A 123 11.28 -7.02 14.98
C ILE A 123 11.88 -7.23 16.37
N ARG A 124 12.50 -8.39 16.62
CA ARG A 124 13.19 -8.69 17.89
C ARG A 124 14.30 -7.67 18.18
N LYS A 125 15.17 -7.43 17.19
CA LYS A 125 16.25 -6.44 17.30
C LYS A 125 15.77 -5.02 17.60
N ILE A 126 14.68 -4.58 16.99
CA ILE A 126 14.09 -3.26 17.28
C ILE A 126 13.43 -3.23 18.67
N GLY A 127 12.78 -4.32 19.07
CA GLY A 127 12.12 -4.47 20.36
C GLY A 127 13.07 -4.62 21.55
N GLY A 128 14.38 -4.70 21.33
CA GLY A 128 15.38 -4.88 22.39
C GLY A 128 15.38 -6.26 23.03
N ILE A 129 14.85 -7.28 22.33
CA ILE A 129 14.85 -8.70 22.73
C ILE A 129 15.79 -9.48 21.82
#